data_AF-A0A4P8II00-F1
#
_entry.id   AF-A0A4P8II00-F1
#
_cell.length_a   1.000
_cell.length_b   1.000
_cell.length_c   1.000
_cell.angle_alpha   90.00
_cell.angle_beta   90.00
_cell.angle_gamma   90.00
#
_symmetry.space_group_name_H-M   'P 1'
#
loop_
_entity.id
_entity.type
_entity.pdbx_description
1 polymer ?
#
loop_
_entity_poly.entity_id
_entity_poly.type
_entity_poly.pdbx_seq_one_letter_code
_entity_poly.pdbx_strand_id
1 'polypeptide(L)'
;MNTTIVLGLLGGLALFLYGMQMMGSGLEAAAGNRMKRILEKLTSNRFLGVAVGAGITAVIQSSSATTVMVVGFVNSGLMTLNQAVWIIMGANIGTTITGQLIALDVGAMAPIFAFAGVAMVLFLKKPKIQYIGQIIAGLGVLFIGMDMMSTAMMPLRDAPAFINLMTKFSNPLIGILAGAGFTALIQSSSASVGILQALAASGLIGFNSAVFVLFGQNIGTCITAILAAIGTGRSAKRTTVIHLLFNIIGTIIFTTICLTLPLSDLVASWTPGNAPRQIANMHTLFNLATSFLLIPFGNQLASLAVKILPEKEEEKQKQKHLKYLRTWDAGLDPRIGGAAIHMEEVGKEIQRMLEMAKENVDESFQSFLIGNSHKLKEVEEREAYIDYLNKEISGIISKMMVTETNEKTSEIISLYFKMTGNIERIGDHAVNICDYTKIIEEKEIKFSRQARAELKEMKQICHNMFRYFQREIQDTKKWLEDLHEMERFVDAKTQEFYDSHLRRMKRGECNDEACIIYSEMLVDFERIGDHLWNMAKAMREIAEEV
;
A
#
# COMPACT_ATOMS: atom_id res chain seq x y z
N MET A 1 -24.59 -4.11 40.92
CA MET A 1 -23.35 -3.31 40.87
C MET A 1 -23.72 -1.89 41.30
N ASN A 2 -23.04 -1.30 42.28
CA ASN A 2 -23.40 0.02 42.79
C ASN A 2 -23.19 1.08 41.68
N THR A 3 -24.12 2.00 41.46
CA THR A 3 -24.05 2.99 40.36
C THR A 3 -22.78 3.83 40.44
N THR A 4 -22.30 4.11 41.66
CA THR A 4 -21.05 4.81 41.93
C THR A 4 -19.82 4.07 41.38
N ILE A 5 -19.80 2.74 41.37
CA ILE A 5 -18.69 1.94 40.82
C ILE A 5 -18.64 2.07 39.29
N VAL A 6 -19.80 1.98 38.63
CA VAL A 6 -19.90 2.13 37.18
C VAL A 6 -19.51 3.54 36.74
N LEU A 7 -20.04 4.57 37.41
CA LEU A 7 -19.72 5.96 37.11
C LEU A 7 -18.24 6.28 37.40
N GLY A 8 -17.69 5.74 38.49
CA GLY A 8 -16.27 5.85 38.83
C GLY A 8 -15.37 5.24 37.75
N LEU A 9 -15.71 4.04 37.26
CA LEU A 9 -15.01 3.41 36.15
C LEU A 9 -15.09 4.22 34.86
N LEU A 10 -16.29 4.61 34.45
CA LEU A 10 -16.50 5.33 33.19
C LEU A 10 -15.81 6.69 33.22
N GLY A 11 -15.89 7.41 34.35
CA GLY A 11 -15.20 8.68 34.53
C GLY A 11 -13.68 8.53 34.55
N GLY A 12 -13.16 7.54 35.28
CA GLY A 12 -11.72 7.26 35.32
C GLY A 12 -11.20 6.82 33.96
N LEU A 13 -11.94 5.98 33.23
CA LEU A 13 -11.62 5.57 31.86
C LEU A 13 -11.63 6.76 30.90
N ALA A 14 -12.63 7.65 30.99
CA ALA A 14 -12.70 8.84 30.15
C ALA A 14 -11.49 9.76 30.37
N LEU A 15 -11.13 10.03 31.63
CA LEU A 15 -9.93 10.80 31.96
C LEU A 15 -8.65 10.11 31.49
N PHE A 16 -8.55 8.79 31.69
CA PHE A 16 -7.41 8.01 31.25
C PHE A 16 -7.20 8.07 29.73
N LEU A 17 -8.26 7.84 28.94
CA LEU A 17 -8.22 7.92 27.49
C LEU A 17 -7.93 9.34 26.99
N TYR A 18 -8.56 10.34 27.60
CA TYR A 18 -8.33 11.74 27.24
C TYR A 18 -6.90 12.19 27.57
N GLY A 19 -6.36 11.78 28.72
CA GLY A 19 -4.97 12.02 29.09
C GLY A 19 -3.98 11.39 28.11
N MET A 20 -4.23 10.14 27.68
CA MET A 20 -3.44 9.51 26.62
C MET A 20 -3.53 10.26 25.29
N GLN A 21 -4.72 10.72 24.88
CA GLN A 21 -4.89 11.50 23.66
C GLN A 21 -4.13 12.83 23.71
N MET A 22 -4.26 13.57 24.81
CA MET A 22 -3.52 14.83 25.03
C MET A 22 -2.00 14.62 24.97
N MET A 23 -1.51 13.57 25.63
CA MET A 23 -0.09 13.24 25.62
C MET A 23 0.40 12.87 24.22
N GLY A 24 -0.36 12.06 23.48
CA GLY A 24 -0.06 11.69 22.10
C GLY A 24 0.01 12.90 21.17
N SER A 25 -1.01 13.76 21.19
CA SER A 25 -1.02 14.99 20.39
C SER A 25 0.12 15.94 20.75
N GLY A 26 0.48 16.05 22.03
CA GLY A 26 1.62 16.85 22.49
C GLY A 26 2.96 16.31 21.98
N LEU A 27 3.16 14.98 22.04
CA LEU A 27 4.37 14.31 21.51
C LEU A 27 4.48 14.48 19.99
N GLU A 28 3.37 14.31 19.25
CA GLU A 28 3.30 14.50 17.81
C GLU A 28 3.62 15.94 17.40
N ALA A 29 2.97 16.92 18.04
CA ALA A 29 3.18 18.34 17.77
C ALA A 29 4.61 18.81 18.13
N ALA A 30 5.19 18.25 19.20
CA ALA A 30 6.59 18.49 19.56
C ALA A 30 7.58 17.92 18.54
N ALA A 31 7.25 16.81 17.87
CA ALA A 31 8.08 16.20 16.83
C ALA A 31 8.04 16.98 15.50
N GLY A 32 6.91 17.60 15.14
CA GLY A 32 6.75 18.50 13.99
C GLY A 32 7.13 17.88 12.64
N ASN A 33 7.79 18.65 11.76
CA ASN A 33 8.18 18.23 10.39
C ASN A 33 9.15 17.03 10.33
N ARG A 34 9.69 16.56 11.47
CA ARG A 34 10.52 15.34 11.51
C ARG A 34 9.71 14.11 11.12
N MET A 35 8.41 14.09 11.38
CA MET A 35 7.51 13.02 10.93
C MET A 35 7.57 12.82 9.41
N LYS A 36 7.53 13.90 8.63
CA LYS A 36 7.61 13.87 7.16
C LYS A 36 8.93 13.27 6.67
N ARG A 37 10.05 13.64 7.30
CA ARG A 37 11.39 13.06 7.01
C ARG A 37 11.54 11.60 7.43
N ILE A 38 10.82 11.15 8.44
CA ILE A 38 10.81 9.73 8.85
C ILE A 38 10.03 8.90 7.82
N LEU A 39 8.94 9.45 7.26
CA LEU A 39 8.18 8.85 6.16
C LEU A 39 8.96 8.84 4.84
N GLU A 40 9.82 9.83 4.58
CA GLU A 40 10.74 9.85 3.43
C GLU A 40 11.84 8.76 3.52
N LYS A 41 12.05 8.16 4.70
CA LYS A 41 13.04 7.11 4.96
C LYS A 41 12.41 5.71 5.00
N LEU A 42 11.33 5.46 4.27
CA LEU A 42 10.82 4.10 4.07
C LEU A 42 11.83 3.30 3.23
N THR A 43 12.84 2.72 3.90
CA THR A 43 13.98 2.05 3.24
C THR A 43 13.79 0.54 3.15
N SER A 44 14.60 -0.12 2.32
CA SER A 44 14.68 -1.58 2.19
C SER A 44 15.50 -2.27 3.30
N ASN A 45 16.16 -1.52 4.19
CA ASN A 45 16.98 -2.09 5.27
C ASN A 45 16.11 -2.52 6.46
N ARG A 46 16.17 -3.81 6.80
CA ARG A 46 15.38 -4.42 7.87
C ARG A 46 15.52 -3.76 9.24
N PHE A 47 16.74 -3.41 9.66
CA PHE A 47 16.97 -2.83 11.00
C PHE A 47 16.50 -1.38 11.05
N LEU A 48 16.72 -0.64 9.97
CA LEU A 48 16.23 0.73 9.86
C LEU A 48 14.69 0.75 9.81
N GLY A 49 14.05 -0.19 9.10
CA GLY A 49 12.60 -0.33 9.09
C GLY A 49 12.01 -0.57 10.49
N VAL A 50 12.63 -1.46 11.28
CA VAL A 50 12.25 -1.69 12.69
C VAL A 50 12.43 -0.43 13.53
N ALA A 51 13.58 0.24 13.42
CA ALA A 51 13.84 1.48 14.16
C ALA A 51 12.86 2.60 13.80
N VAL A 52 12.52 2.73 12.51
CA VAL A 52 11.52 3.70 12.01
C VAL A 52 10.13 3.37 12.56
N GLY A 53 9.68 2.12 12.47
CA GLY A 53 8.39 1.70 13.00
C GLY A 53 8.26 1.92 14.52
N ALA A 54 9.33 1.63 15.26
CA ALA A 54 9.41 1.88 16.69
C ALA A 54 9.36 3.37 17.02
N GLY A 55 10.13 4.18 16.29
CA GLY A 55 10.15 5.63 16.47
C GLY A 55 8.81 6.29 16.15
N ILE A 56 8.20 5.96 15.01
CA ILE A 56 6.87 6.48 14.62
C ILE A 56 5.85 6.13 15.71
N THR A 57 5.83 4.87 16.12
CA THR A 57 4.83 4.41 17.08
C THR A 57 5.04 4.96 18.48
N ALA A 58 6.29 5.14 18.93
CA ALA A 58 6.58 5.77 20.21
C ALA A 58 6.20 7.25 20.24
N VAL A 59 6.33 7.96 19.11
CA VAL A 59 5.94 9.38 19.00
C VAL A 59 4.43 9.54 18.88
N ILE A 60 3.79 8.78 17.98
CA ILE A 60 2.33 8.84 17.77
C ILE A 60 1.57 8.17 18.93
N GLN A 61 2.23 7.27 19.67
CA GLN A 61 1.66 6.45 20.75
C GLN A 61 0.52 5.53 20.29
N SER A 62 0.45 5.23 18.98
CA SER A 62 -0.57 4.36 18.40
C SER A 62 0.02 3.42 17.35
N SER A 63 0.27 2.16 17.73
CA SER A 63 0.65 1.11 16.77
C SER A 63 -0.46 0.80 15.78
N SER A 64 -1.72 0.94 16.19
CA SER A 64 -2.86 0.79 15.30
C SER A 64 -2.82 1.83 14.17
N ALA A 65 -2.54 3.10 14.48
CA ALA A 65 -2.39 4.12 13.44
C ALA A 65 -1.19 3.82 12.52
N THR A 66 -0.04 3.43 13.08
CA THR A 66 1.15 3.06 12.29
C THR A 66 0.85 1.87 11.37
N THR A 67 0.18 0.83 11.88
CA THR A 67 -0.11 -0.39 11.10
C THR A 67 -1.18 -0.16 10.04
N VAL A 68 -2.21 0.65 10.32
CA VAL A 68 -3.19 1.08 9.31
C VAL A 68 -2.52 1.87 8.18
N MET A 69 -1.60 2.78 8.51
CA MET A 69 -0.81 3.51 7.52
C MET A 69 0.05 2.57 6.66
N VAL A 70 0.71 1.60 7.28
CA VAL A 70 1.49 0.56 6.58
C VAL A 70 0.61 -0.24 5.61
N VAL A 71 -0.59 -0.66 6.05
CA VAL A 71 -1.57 -1.34 5.19
C VAL A 71 -1.95 -0.45 4.00
N GLY A 72 -2.21 0.84 4.23
CA GLY A 72 -2.51 1.82 3.18
C GLY A 72 -1.39 1.99 2.16
N PHE A 73 -0.13 2.12 2.60
CA PHE A 73 1.03 2.26 1.71
C PHE A 73 1.33 1.01 0.89
N VAL A 74 1.08 -0.18 1.45
CA VAL A 74 1.17 -1.42 0.68
C VAL A 74 0.04 -1.51 -0.34
N ASN A 75 -1.17 -1.04 0.00
CA ASN A 75 -2.29 -1.00 -0.93
C ASN A 75 -2.03 -0.06 -2.12
N SER A 76 -1.41 1.10 -1.89
CA SER A 76 -1.12 2.09 -2.92
C SER A 76 0.17 1.79 -3.72
N GLY A 77 0.86 0.68 -3.45
CA GLY A 77 2.12 0.32 -4.11
C GLY A 77 3.33 1.18 -3.69
N LEU A 78 3.17 2.10 -2.74
CA LEU A 78 4.26 2.94 -2.22
C LEU A 78 5.26 2.15 -1.36
N MET A 79 4.86 0.97 -0.89
CA MET A 79 5.68 0.10 -0.05
C MET A 79 5.48 -1.37 -0.39
N THR A 80 6.57 -2.13 -0.39
CA THR A 80 6.52 -3.59 -0.59
C THR A 80 6.06 -4.31 0.68
N LEU A 81 5.56 -5.54 0.51
CA LEU A 81 5.16 -6.40 1.63
C LEU A 81 6.33 -6.67 2.61
N ASN A 82 7.55 -6.83 2.10
CA ASN A 82 8.74 -7.08 2.93
C ASN A 82 9.11 -5.85 3.77
N GLN A 83 9.01 -4.63 3.21
CA GLN A 83 9.22 -3.40 3.98
C GLN A 83 8.19 -3.26 5.11
N ALA A 84 6.94 -3.64 4.85
CA ALA A 84 5.87 -3.62 5.83
C ALA A 84 6.17 -4.49 7.06
N VAL A 85 6.80 -5.67 6.87
CA VAL A 85 7.22 -6.56 7.97
C VAL A 85 8.05 -5.80 9.00
N TRP A 86 9.08 -5.08 8.54
CA TRP A 86 10.03 -4.39 9.42
C TRP A 86 9.37 -3.28 10.21
N ILE A 87 8.51 -2.49 9.57
CA ILE A 87 7.81 -1.39 10.23
C ILE A 87 6.81 -1.91 11.25
N ILE A 88 6.09 -3.00 10.96
CA ILE A 88 5.15 -3.63 11.90
C ILE A 88 5.89 -4.16 13.13
N MET A 89 7.01 -4.85 12.95
CA MET A 89 7.86 -5.30 14.07
C MET A 89 8.34 -4.12 14.92
N GLY A 90 8.75 -3.03 14.27
CA GLY A 90 9.07 -1.77 14.93
C GLY A 90 7.89 -1.20 15.73
N ALA A 91 6.71 -1.13 15.13
CA ALA A 91 5.52 -0.57 15.77
C ALA A 91 5.15 -1.32 17.06
N ASN A 92 5.29 -2.64 17.06
CA ASN A 92 5.10 -3.46 18.25
C ASN A 92 6.10 -3.12 19.37
N ILE A 93 7.37 -2.85 19.03
CA ILE A 93 8.36 -2.35 20.00
C ILE A 93 7.96 -0.96 20.51
N GLY A 94 7.62 -0.03 19.61
CA GLY A 94 7.28 1.35 19.96
C GLY A 94 6.08 1.47 20.92
N THR A 95 5.10 0.58 20.78
CA THR A 95 3.90 0.54 21.66
C THR A 95 4.26 0.37 23.13
N THR A 96 5.38 -0.30 23.43
CA THR A 96 5.78 -0.59 24.81
C THR A 96 6.17 0.66 25.60
N ILE A 97 6.53 1.76 24.90
CA ILE A 97 6.84 3.05 25.53
C ILE A 97 5.62 3.57 26.30
N THR A 98 4.41 3.43 25.77
CA THR A 98 3.21 3.88 26.48
C THR A 98 3.01 3.11 27.79
N GLY A 99 3.14 1.78 27.77
CA GLY A 99 3.01 0.96 28.98
C GLY A 99 4.07 1.26 30.04
N GLN A 100 5.30 1.59 29.61
CA GLN A 100 6.37 2.03 30.51
C GLN A 100 6.09 3.40 31.12
N LEU A 101 5.57 4.36 30.34
CA LEU A 101 5.16 5.67 30.86
C LEU A 101 4.05 5.55 31.90
N ILE A 102 3.07 4.67 31.66
CA ILE A 102 1.99 4.38 32.61
C ILE A 102 2.54 3.73 33.90
N ALA A 103 3.59 2.91 33.81
CA ALA A 103 4.20 2.23 34.95
C ALA A 103 5.17 3.09 35.80
N LEU A 104 5.30 4.40 35.51
CA LEU A 104 6.22 5.28 36.26
C LEU A 104 5.80 5.55 37.71
N ASP A 105 4.59 5.14 38.12
CA ASP A 105 4.07 5.31 39.49
C ASP A 105 4.18 6.75 40.02
N VAL A 106 3.77 7.70 39.17
CA VAL A 106 3.69 9.13 39.53
C VAL A 106 2.30 9.51 40.04
N GLY A 107 1.50 8.54 40.51
CA GLY A 107 0.12 8.74 40.94
C GLY A 107 -0.05 9.86 41.96
N ALA A 108 0.81 9.91 42.99
CA ALA A 108 0.77 10.97 44.01
C ALA A 108 1.10 12.38 43.47
N MET A 109 1.87 12.46 42.38
CA MET A 109 2.23 13.71 41.72
C MET A 109 1.31 14.04 40.53
N ALA A 110 0.36 13.17 40.19
CA ALA A 110 -0.50 13.33 39.04
C ALA A 110 -1.28 14.66 39.03
N PRO A 111 -1.84 15.16 40.16
CA PRO A 111 -2.48 16.48 40.20
C PRO A 111 -1.50 17.63 39.90
N ILE A 112 -0.24 17.52 40.33
CA ILE A 112 0.79 18.53 40.07
C ILE A 112 1.13 18.57 38.59
N PHE A 113 1.33 17.40 37.96
CA PHE A 113 1.57 17.33 36.52
C PHE A 113 0.37 17.83 35.71
N ALA A 114 -0.86 17.46 36.10
CA ALA A 114 -2.06 17.94 35.45
C ALA A 114 -2.16 19.48 35.54
N PHE A 115 -2.01 20.04 36.74
CA PHE A 115 -2.05 21.49 36.95
C PHE A 115 -0.95 22.23 36.20
N ALA A 116 0.30 21.81 36.36
CA ALA A 116 1.44 22.45 35.72
C ALA A 116 1.34 22.40 34.19
N GLY A 117 0.97 21.24 33.63
CA GLY A 117 0.78 21.07 32.20
C GLY A 117 -0.35 21.94 31.65
N VAL A 118 -1.53 21.92 32.30
CA VAL A 118 -2.67 22.78 31.88
C VAL A 118 -2.30 24.25 32.00
N ALA A 119 -1.60 24.65 33.06
CA ALA A 119 -1.12 26.02 33.22
C ALA A 119 -0.14 26.41 32.09
N MET A 120 0.78 25.52 31.70
CA MET A 120 1.67 25.75 30.56
C MET A 120 0.91 25.90 29.24
N VAL A 121 -0.15 25.12 29.02
CA VAL A 121 -0.98 25.19 27.81
C VAL A 121 -1.77 26.49 27.75
N LEU A 122 -2.42 26.88 28.86
CA LEU A 122 -3.35 28.01 28.91
C LEU A 122 -2.67 29.37 29.05
N PHE A 123 -1.59 29.46 29.84
CA PHE A 123 -1.00 30.76 30.19
C PHE A 123 0.27 31.10 29.39
N LEU A 124 0.94 30.11 28.76
CA LEU A 124 2.17 30.37 28.00
C LEU A 124 1.87 30.42 26.50
N LYS A 125 2.41 31.45 25.81
CA LYS A 125 2.12 31.72 24.40
C LYS A 125 3.07 31.05 23.39
N LYS A 126 4.12 30.37 23.86
CA LYS A 126 5.12 29.74 22.97
C LYS A 126 4.64 28.34 22.54
N PRO A 127 4.44 28.05 21.23
CA PRO A 127 3.87 26.77 20.78
C PRO A 127 4.63 25.54 21.27
N LYS A 128 5.97 25.56 21.24
CA LYS A 128 6.80 24.45 21.75
C LYS A 128 6.55 24.16 23.23
N ILE A 129 6.32 25.19 24.03
CA ILE A 129 6.06 25.04 25.46
C ILE A 129 4.64 24.53 25.69
N GLN A 130 3.67 24.95 24.86
CA GLN A 130 2.31 24.41 24.91
C GLN A 130 2.28 22.92 24.55
N TYR A 131 3.08 22.46 23.57
CA TYR A 131 3.19 21.03 23.25
C TYR A 131 3.76 20.22 24.42
N ILE A 132 4.82 20.72 25.06
CA ILE A 132 5.37 20.10 26.28
C ILE A 132 4.33 20.13 27.41
N GLY A 133 3.58 21.24 27.54
CA GLY A 133 2.48 21.37 28.48
C GLY A 133 1.39 20.33 28.26
N GLN A 134 1.02 20.03 27.01
CA GLN A 134 0.05 18.97 26.67
C GLN A 134 0.56 17.58 27.07
N ILE A 135 1.86 17.29 26.89
CA ILE A 135 2.47 16.03 27.33
C ILE A 135 2.37 15.89 28.85
N ILE A 136 2.78 16.92 29.60
CA ILE A 136 2.77 16.92 31.06
C ILE A 136 1.33 16.88 31.62
N ALA A 137 0.41 17.65 31.02
CA ALA A 137 -1.00 17.66 31.38
C ALA A 137 -1.63 16.28 31.13
N GLY A 138 -1.39 15.73 29.94
CA GLY A 138 -1.88 14.42 29.55
C GLY A 138 -1.40 13.32 30.48
N LEU A 139 -0.12 13.35 30.88
CA LEU A 139 0.42 12.44 31.89
C LEU A 139 -0.34 12.57 33.22
N GLY A 140 -0.51 13.77 33.75
CA GLY A 140 -1.23 13.98 35.01
C GLY A 140 -2.70 13.52 34.97
N VAL A 141 -3.43 13.92 33.92
CA VAL A 141 -4.84 13.54 33.72
C VAL A 141 -4.99 12.02 33.56
N LEU A 142 -4.06 11.38 32.85
CA LEU A 142 -4.02 9.93 32.68
C LEU A 142 -3.93 9.22 34.04
N PHE A 143 -2.98 9.63 34.88
CA PHE A 143 -2.78 9.02 36.20
C PHE A 143 -3.95 9.28 37.15
N ILE A 144 -4.57 10.47 37.11
CA ILE A 144 -5.81 10.75 37.87
C ILE A 144 -6.93 9.79 37.44
N GLY A 145 -7.09 9.58 36.12
CA GLY A 145 -8.07 8.62 35.60
C GLY A 145 -7.79 7.19 36.06
N MET A 146 -6.52 6.78 36.08
CA MET A 146 -6.09 5.47 36.57
C MET A 146 -6.38 5.27 38.06
N ASP A 147 -6.07 6.26 38.90
CA ASP A 147 -6.35 6.23 40.33
C ASP A 147 -7.86 6.15 40.61
N MET A 148 -8.65 6.92 39.87
CA MET A 148 -10.12 6.89 39.94
C MET A 148 -10.68 5.50 39.55
N MET A 149 -10.16 4.87 38.49
CA MET A 149 -10.53 3.50 38.11
C MET A 149 -10.13 2.50 39.20
N SER A 150 -8.90 2.57 39.70
CA SER A 150 -8.39 1.68 40.75
C SER A 150 -9.26 1.74 42.01
N THR A 151 -9.57 2.97 42.44
CA THR A 151 -10.40 3.24 43.62
C THR A 151 -11.83 2.72 43.45
N ALA A 152 -12.44 2.93 42.28
CA ALA A 152 -13.77 2.42 41.96
C ALA A 152 -13.82 0.87 41.95
N MET A 153 -12.69 0.23 41.65
CA MET A 153 -12.55 -1.22 41.52
C MET A 153 -12.24 -1.96 42.83
N MET A 154 -11.73 -1.28 43.86
CA MET A 154 -11.40 -1.91 45.15
C MET A 154 -12.54 -2.76 45.75
N PRO A 155 -13.82 -2.33 45.77
CA PRO A 155 -14.90 -3.11 46.39
C PRO A 155 -15.24 -4.41 45.66
N LEU A 156 -14.83 -4.56 44.38
CA LEU A 156 -15.08 -5.78 43.60
C LEU A 156 -14.10 -6.90 43.94
N ARG A 157 -12.98 -6.59 44.59
CA ARG A 157 -11.94 -7.58 44.93
C ARG A 157 -12.47 -8.70 45.80
N ASP A 158 -13.38 -8.37 46.71
CA ASP A 158 -13.95 -9.31 47.67
C ASP A 158 -15.24 -9.97 47.15
N ALA A 159 -15.71 -9.61 45.95
CA ALA A 159 -16.94 -10.15 45.39
C ALA A 159 -16.74 -11.60 44.88
N PRO A 160 -17.56 -12.58 45.32
CA PRO A 160 -17.41 -13.99 44.91
C PRO A 160 -17.48 -14.21 43.39
N ALA A 161 -18.33 -13.44 42.69
CA ALA A 161 -18.42 -13.49 41.23
C ALA A 161 -17.12 -13.04 40.55
N PHE A 162 -16.42 -12.06 41.14
CA PHE A 162 -15.16 -11.56 40.65
C PHE A 162 -14.03 -12.56 40.90
N ILE A 163 -13.95 -13.14 42.09
CA ILE A 163 -12.98 -14.20 42.45
C ILE A 163 -13.15 -15.43 41.53
N ASN A 164 -14.39 -15.86 41.27
CA ASN A 164 -14.69 -16.95 40.34
C ASN A 164 -14.35 -16.63 38.87
N LEU A 165 -14.39 -15.36 38.48
CA LEU A 165 -13.93 -14.93 37.15
C LEU A 165 -12.41 -14.97 37.07
N MET A 166 -11.71 -14.49 38.10
CA MET A 166 -10.24 -14.45 38.13
C MET A 166 -9.61 -15.85 38.16
N THR A 167 -10.21 -16.81 38.87
CA THR A 167 -9.76 -18.22 38.86
C THR A 167 -9.84 -18.86 37.47
N LYS A 168 -10.77 -18.43 36.60
CA LYS A 168 -10.80 -18.87 35.20
C LYS A 168 -9.64 -18.30 34.38
N PHE A 169 -9.16 -17.09 34.71
CA PHE A 169 -7.97 -16.50 34.08
C PHE A 169 -6.65 -17.14 34.51
N SER A 170 -6.65 -18.06 35.47
CA SER A 170 -5.51 -18.92 35.74
C SER A 170 -5.24 -19.92 34.60
N ASN A 171 -6.22 -20.20 33.74
CA ASN A 171 -5.99 -20.95 32.51
C ASN A 171 -5.37 -20.02 31.44
N PRO A 172 -4.14 -20.31 30.96
CA PRO A 172 -3.44 -19.47 29.98
C PRO A 172 -4.26 -19.17 28.72
N LEU A 173 -4.99 -20.16 28.21
CA LEU A 173 -5.77 -20.01 26.98
C LEU A 173 -6.95 -19.05 27.19
N ILE A 174 -7.62 -19.14 28.34
CA ILE A 174 -8.74 -18.23 28.67
C ILE A 174 -8.21 -16.80 28.84
N GLY A 175 -7.06 -16.62 29.51
CA GLY A 175 -6.39 -15.33 29.62
C GLY A 175 -6.10 -14.71 28.25
N ILE A 176 -5.47 -15.48 27.35
CA ILE A 176 -5.14 -15.03 25.99
C ILE A 176 -6.39 -14.65 25.20
N LEU A 177 -7.44 -15.49 25.22
CA LEU A 177 -8.67 -15.20 24.48
C LEU A 177 -9.39 -13.96 25.03
N ALA A 178 -9.42 -13.80 26.35
CA ALA A 178 -10.03 -12.63 26.98
C ALA A 178 -9.26 -11.35 26.66
N GLY A 179 -7.92 -11.38 26.74
CA GLY A 179 -7.07 -10.25 26.34
C GLY A 179 -7.24 -9.89 24.87
N ALA A 180 -7.27 -10.89 23.98
CA ALA A 180 -7.46 -10.69 22.55
C ALA A 180 -8.82 -10.06 22.23
N GLY A 181 -9.91 -10.61 22.80
CA GLY A 181 -11.25 -10.08 22.61
C GLY A 181 -11.43 -8.68 23.18
N PHE A 182 -10.89 -8.43 24.38
CA PHE A 182 -10.97 -7.13 25.02
C PHE A 182 -10.25 -6.04 24.20
N THR A 183 -9.00 -6.29 23.81
CA THR A 183 -8.26 -5.32 22.99
C THR A 183 -8.88 -5.17 21.60
N ALA A 184 -9.43 -6.23 21.01
CA ALA A 184 -10.10 -6.14 19.73
C ALA A 184 -11.36 -5.25 19.80
N LEU A 185 -12.10 -5.29 20.91
CA LEU A 185 -13.27 -4.45 21.14
C LEU A 185 -12.89 -2.99 21.39
N ILE A 186 -11.87 -2.75 22.21
CA ILE A 186 -11.40 -1.40 22.55
C ILE A 186 -10.62 -0.77 21.39
N GLN A 187 -10.05 -1.59 20.50
CA GLN A 187 -9.24 -1.17 19.34
C GLN A 187 -8.02 -0.29 19.69
N SER A 188 -7.57 -0.33 20.94
CA SER A 188 -6.41 0.41 21.41
C SER A 188 -5.53 -0.46 22.30
N SER A 189 -4.31 -0.73 21.82
CA SER A 189 -3.32 -1.56 22.52
C SER A 189 -2.90 -0.91 23.84
N SER A 190 -2.48 0.36 23.81
CA SER A 190 -2.04 1.10 24.98
C SER A 190 -3.15 1.29 26.02
N ALA A 191 -4.39 1.50 25.57
CA ALA A 191 -5.51 1.59 26.50
C ALA A 191 -5.77 0.25 27.20
N SER A 192 -5.71 -0.84 26.45
CA SER A 192 -5.95 -2.18 26.98
C SER A 192 -4.87 -2.59 28.00
N VAL A 193 -3.60 -2.31 27.70
CA VAL A 193 -2.48 -2.53 28.64
C VAL A 193 -2.62 -1.65 29.88
N GLY A 194 -2.98 -0.37 29.73
CA GLY A 194 -3.19 0.53 30.87
C GLY A 194 -4.33 0.10 31.79
N ILE A 195 -5.43 -0.42 31.23
CA ILE A 195 -6.52 -1.01 32.01
C ILE A 195 -6.04 -2.26 32.75
N LEU A 196 -5.27 -3.13 32.08
CA LEU A 196 -4.69 -4.32 32.72
C LEU A 196 -3.75 -3.94 33.88
N GLN A 197 -2.93 -2.89 33.71
CA GLN A 197 -2.08 -2.35 34.76
C GLN A 197 -2.90 -1.80 35.94
N ALA A 198 -3.99 -1.07 35.69
CA ALA A 198 -4.88 -0.57 36.74
C ALA A 198 -5.57 -1.71 37.53
N LEU A 199 -5.99 -2.77 36.84
CA LEU A 199 -6.54 -3.97 37.48
C LEU A 199 -5.49 -4.70 38.33
N ALA A 200 -4.23 -4.72 37.89
CA ALA A 200 -3.15 -5.32 38.66
C ALA A 200 -2.76 -4.47 39.87
N ALA A 201 -2.76 -3.13 39.73
CA ALA A 201 -2.50 -2.19 40.83
C ALA A 201 -3.53 -2.32 41.96
N SER A 202 -4.81 -2.51 41.61
CA SER A 202 -5.89 -2.74 42.57
C SER A 202 -5.88 -4.14 43.21
N GLY A 203 -4.97 -5.02 42.78
CA GLY A 203 -4.89 -6.41 43.24
C GLY A 203 -6.02 -7.29 42.74
N LEU A 204 -6.77 -6.84 41.72
CA LEU A 204 -7.86 -7.58 41.12
C LEU A 204 -7.36 -8.71 40.22
N ILE A 205 -6.23 -8.52 39.54
CA ILE A 205 -5.57 -9.58 38.76
C ILE A 205 -4.12 -9.73 39.20
N GLY A 206 -3.72 -10.96 39.50
CA GLY A 206 -2.33 -11.28 39.83
C GLY A 206 -1.44 -11.19 38.59
N PHE A 207 -0.17 -10.84 38.77
CA PHE A 207 0.78 -10.69 37.67
C PHE A 207 0.84 -11.94 36.76
N ASN A 208 0.92 -13.14 37.34
CA ASN A 208 0.98 -14.39 36.59
C ASN A 208 -0.21 -14.61 35.65
N SER A 209 -1.43 -14.21 36.05
CA SER A 209 -2.60 -14.24 35.17
C SER A 209 -2.62 -13.09 34.17
N ALA A 210 -2.17 -11.90 34.58
CA ALA A 210 -2.08 -10.73 33.73
C ALA A 210 -1.13 -10.94 32.54
N VAL A 211 -0.06 -11.73 32.69
CA VAL A 211 0.87 -12.07 31.60
C VAL A 211 0.14 -12.73 30.41
N PHE A 212 -0.77 -13.68 30.67
CA PHE A 212 -1.51 -14.35 29.59
C PHE A 212 -2.55 -13.44 28.94
N VAL A 213 -3.21 -12.58 29.73
CA VAL A 213 -4.07 -11.54 29.20
C VAL A 213 -3.28 -10.60 28.29
N LEU A 214 -2.11 -10.14 28.74
CA LEU A 214 -1.20 -9.28 27.97
C LEU A 214 -0.80 -9.89 26.62
N PHE A 215 -0.46 -11.19 26.58
CA PHE A 215 -0.16 -11.86 25.30
C PHE A 215 -1.38 -11.87 24.37
N GLY A 216 -2.57 -12.12 24.92
CA GLY A 216 -3.83 -11.95 24.21
C GLY A 216 -4.02 -10.54 23.65
N GLN A 217 -3.74 -9.51 24.44
CA GLN A 217 -3.88 -8.11 24.02
C GLN A 217 -3.01 -7.76 22.80
N ASN A 218 -1.82 -8.36 22.67
CA ASN A 218 -0.98 -8.21 21.48
C ASN A 218 -1.64 -8.80 20.23
N ILE A 219 -2.31 -9.96 20.34
CA ILE A 219 -3.12 -10.54 19.24
C ILE A 219 -4.33 -9.65 18.93
N GLY A 220 -5.06 -9.20 19.95
CA GLY A 220 -6.25 -8.37 19.78
C GLY A 220 -6.00 -7.06 19.05
N THR A 221 -4.81 -6.48 19.22
CA THR A 221 -4.39 -5.24 18.53
C THR A 221 -4.45 -5.37 17.00
N CYS A 222 -4.27 -6.58 16.46
CA CYS A 222 -4.30 -6.83 15.01
C CYS A 222 -5.66 -6.56 14.36
N ILE A 223 -6.76 -6.45 15.13
CA ILE A 223 -8.09 -6.17 14.59
C ILE A 223 -8.11 -4.87 13.75
N THR A 224 -7.34 -3.87 14.18
CA THR A 224 -7.32 -2.55 13.55
C THR A 224 -6.75 -2.62 12.13
N ALA A 225 -5.68 -3.39 11.96
CA ALA A 225 -5.11 -3.68 10.65
C ALA A 225 -6.08 -4.49 9.78
N ILE A 226 -6.74 -5.51 10.36
CA ILE A 226 -7.74 -6.33 9.66
C ILE A 226 -8.87 -5.46 9.12
N LEU A 227 -9.44 -4.59 9.95
CA LEU A 227 -10.51 -3.66 9.56
C LEU A 227 -10.05 -2.71 8.45
N ALA A 228 -8.81 -2.19 8.52
CA ALA A 228 -8.26 -1.32 7.50
C ALA A 228 -7.98 -2.01 6.16
N ALA A 229 -7.82 -3.34 6.13
CA ALA A 229 -7.65 -4.10 4.90
C ALA A 229 -8.97 -4.61 4.27
N ILE A 230 -10.11 -4.29 4.88
CA ILE A 230 -11.41 -4.57 4.27
C ILE A 230 -11.56 -3.71 3.02
N GLY A 231 -11.92 -4.34 1.90
CA GLY A 231 -12.05 -3.65 0.61
C GLY A 231 -10.73 -3.31 -0.10
N THR A 232 -9.57 -3.64 0.48
CA THR A 232 -8.26 -3.36 -0.14
C THR A 232 -7.73 -4.51 -0.99
N GLY A 233 -6.67 -4.25 -1.75
CA GLY A 233 -5.93 -5.24 -2.53
C GLY A 233 -5.26 -6.32 -1.69
N ARG A 234 -4.80 -7.38 -2.37
CA ARG A 234 -4.32 -8.60 -1.68
C ARG A 234 -3.04 -8.39 -0.90
N SER A 235 -2.12 -7.56 -1.39
CA SER A 235 -0.89 -7.21 -0.67
C SER A 235 -1.19 -6.55 0.67
N ALA A 236 -2.19 -5.67 0.74
CA ALA A 236 -2.62 -5.03 1.98
C ALA A 236 -3.24 -6.04 2.97
N LYS A 237 -4.02 -7.01 2.49
CA LYS A 237 -4.51 -8.13 3.31
C LYS A 237 -3.38 -9.05 3.77
N ARG A 238 -2.34 -9.27 2.96
CA ARG A 238 -1.14 -10.02 3.39
C ARG A 238 -0.37 -9.29 4.49
N THR A 239 -0.33 -7.95 4.46
CA THR A 239 0.23 -7.13 5.53
C THR A 239 -0.47 -7.37 6.87
N THR A 240 -1.79 -7.51 6.89
CA THR A 240 -2.52 -7.83 8.14
C THR A 240 -2.24 -9.24 8.62
N VAL A 241 -2.12 -10.20 7.71
CA VAL A 241 -1.72 -11.58 8.03
C VAL A 241 -0.34 -11.60 8.67
N ILE A 242 0.62 -10.82 8.17
CA ILE A 242 1.96 -10.68 8.77
C ILE A 242 1.86 -10.18 10.21
N HIS A 243 1.07 -9.12 10.45
CA HIS A 243 0.89 -8.57 11.79
C HIS A 243 0.29 -9.60 12.75
N LEU A 244 -0.72 -10.35 12.29
CA LEU A 244 -1.35 -11.40 13.07
C LEU A 244 -0.39 -12.57 13.36
N LEU A 245 0.33 -13.04 12.34
CA LEU A 245 1.32 -14.12 12.48
C LEU A 245 2.41 -13.74 13.48
N PHE A 246 2.95 -12.52 13.41
CA PHE A 246 3.95 -12.03 14.35
C PHE A 246 3.47 -12.16 15.80
N ASN A 247 2.27 -11.67 16.10
CA ASN A 247 1.72 -11.68 17.47
C ASN A 247 1.31 -13.09 17.92
N ILE A 248 0.78 -13.93 17.02
CA ILE A 248 0.45 -15.33 17.34
C ILE A 248 1.72 -16.12 17.65
N ILE A 249 2.76 -16.01 16.81
CA ILE A 249 4.03 -16.73 17.01
C ILE A 249 4.68 -16.28 18.33
N GLY A 250 4.77 -14.97 18.57
CA GLY A 250 5.28 -14.44 19.84
C GLY A 250 4.49 -14.96 21.04
N THR A 251 3.16 -14.97 20.96
CA THR A 251 2.28 -15.47 22.02
C THR A 251 2.51 -16.95 22.30
N ILE A 252 2.61 -17.79 21.27
CA ILE A 252 2.88 -19.23 21.43
C ILE A 252 4.23 -19.44 22.11
N ILE A 253 5.28 -18.76 21.65
CA ILE A 253 6.64 -18.87 22.21
C ILE A 253 6.65 -18.47 23.69
N PHE A 254 6.16 -17.27 24.00
CA PHE A 254 6.21 -16.75 25.36
C PHE A 254 5.27 -17.48 26.33
N THR A 255 4.12 -17.96 25.86
CA THR A 255 3.24 -18.81 26.67
C THR A 255 3.92 -20.13 27.01
N THR A 256 4.56 -20.76 26.03
CA THR A 256 5.33 -22.00 26.25
C THR A 256 6.46 -21.77 27.25
N ILE A 257 7.21 -20.66 27.10
CA ILE A 257 8.29 -20.30 28.02
C ILE A 257 7.74 -20.05 29.43
N CYS A 258 6.64 -19.32 29.62
CA CYS A 258 6.06 -19.08 30.95
C CYS A 258 5.52 -20.34 31.63
N LEU A 259 5.13 -21.37 30.86
CA LEU A 259 4.63 -22.64 31.39
C LEU A 259 5.75 -23.64 31.72
N THR A 260 6.89 -23.53 31.04
CA THR A 260 8.02 -24.47 31.16
C THR A 260 9.17 -23.91 31.99
N LEU A 261 9.32 -22.59 32.03
CA LEU A 261 10.35 -21.86 32.74
C LEU A 261 9.70 -20.77 33.63
N PRO A 262 10.31 -20.40 34.76
CA PRO A 262 9.78 -19.39 35.68
C PRO A 262 10.01 -17.96 35.14
N LEU A 263 9.66 -17.69 33.88
CA LEU A 263 9.89 -16.39 33.24
C LEU A 263 9.09 -15.29 33.94
N SER A 264 7.84 -15.57 34.32
CA SER A 264 7.02 -14.62 35.06
C SER A 264 7.68 -14.26 36.40
N ASP A 265 8.15 -15.25 37.17
CA ASP A 265 8.82 -14.97 38.44
C ASP A 265 10.13 -14.20 38.24
N LEU A 266 10.88 -14.49 37.17
CA LEU A 266 12.08 -13.74 36.79
C LEU A 266 11.74 -12.27 36.49
N VAL A 267 10.73 -11.98 35.67
CA VAL A 267 10.32 -10.60 35.37
C VAL A 267 9.76 -9.91 36.61
N ALA A 268 9.04 -10.63 37.47
CA ALA A 268 8.54 -10.13 38.74
C ALA A 268 9.69 -9.68 39.66
N SER A 269 10.82 -10.39 39.63
CA SER A 269 12.01 -10.07 40.44
C SER A 269 12.71 -8.76 40.05
N TRP A 270 12.52 -8.26 38.83
CA TRP A 270 13.12 -6.99 38.40
C TRP A 270 12.53 -5.80 39.13
N THR A 271 11.25 -5.86 39.47
CA THR A 271 10.52 -4.80 40.15
C THR A 271 9.57 -5.39 41.19
N PRO A 272 10.10 -5.89 42.32
CA PRO A 272 9.30 -6.56 43.34
C PRO A 272 8.20 -5.65 43.88
N GLY A 273 6.99 -6.18 44.05
CA GLY A 273 5.84 -5.46 44.63
C GLY A 273 5.17 -4.43 43.73
N ASN A 274 5.66 -4.19 42.50
CA ASN A 274 5.06 -3.23 41.56
C ASN A 274 4.46 -3.94 40.33
N ALA A 275 3.24 -4.47 40.47
CA ALA A 275 2.57 -5.24 39.42
C ALA A 275 2.38 -4.46 38.09
N PRO A 276 2.01 -3.16 38.07
CA PRO A 276 1.96 -2.37 36.83
C PRO A 276 3.29 -2.32 36.08
N ARG A 277 4.40 -2.17 36.79
CA ARG A 277 5.75 -2.16 36.20
C ARG A 277 6.20 -3.54 35.75
N GLN A 278 5.82 -4.60 36.47
CA GLN A 278 6.05 -5.98 36.01
C GLN A 278 5.33 -6.26 34.68
N ILE A 279 4.08 -5.79 34.52
CA ILE A 279 3.33 -5.91 33.25
C ILE A 279 4.02 -5.12 32.14
N ALA A 280 4.44 -3.88 32.39
CA ALA A 280 5.18 -3.09 31.41
C ALA A 280 6.48 -3.76 30.98
N ASN A 281 7.23 -4.32 31.93
CA ASN A 281 8.47 -5.04 31.67
C ASN A 281 8.24 -6.31 30.87
N MET A 282 7.21 -7.10 31.19
CA MET A 282 6.84 -8.27 30.40
C MET A 282 6.42 -7.86 28.98
N HIS A 283 5.69 -6.76 28.83
CA HIS A 283 5.26 -6.25 27.51
C HIS A 283 6.46 -5.81 26.65
N THR A 284 7.40 -5.08 27.26
CA THR A 284 8.65 -4.68 26.61
C THR A 284 9.48 -5.90 26.23
N LEU A 285 9.66 -6.86 27.14
CA LEU A 285 10.40 -8.09 26.89
C LEU A 285 9.77 -8.91 25.76
N PHE A 286 8.46 -9.11 25.80
CA PHE A 286 7.70 -9.84 24.78
C PHE A 286 7.94 -9.25 23.39
N ASN A 287 7.74 -7.94 23.22
CA ASN A 287 7.84 -7.30 21.91
C ASN A 287 9.28 -7.19 21.40
N LEU A 288 10.24 -6.86 22.28
CA LEU A 288 11.65 -6.80 21.88
C LEU A 288 12.19 -8.18 21.50
N ALA A 289 11.96 -9.20 22.34
CA ALA A 289 12.47 -10.54 22.09
C ALA A 289 11.78 -11.18 20.89
N THR A 290 10.46 -11.03 20.73
CA THR A 290 9.73 -11.54 19.55
C THR A 290 10.22 -10.88 18.28
N SER A 291 10.41 -9.55 18.28
CA SER A 291 11.01 -8.84 17.14
C SER A 291 12.41 -9.33 16.84
N PHE A 292 13.29 -9.44 17.84
CA PHE A 292 14.67 -9.92 17.63
C PHE A 292 14.70 -11.35 17.08
N LEU A 293 13.84 -12.23 17.59
CA LEU A 293 13.73 -13.61 17.15
C LEU A 293 13.19 -13.74 15.73
N LEU A 294 12.21 -12.91 15.35
CA LEU A 294 11.54 -12.99 14.04
C LEU A 294 12.18 -12.12 12.95
N ILE A 295 13.02 -11.15 13.28
CA ILE A 295 13.79 -10.36 12.30
C ILE A 295 14.53 -11.22 11.26
N PRO A 296 15.29 -12.27 11.62
CA PRO A 296 15.95 -13.12 10.62
C PRO A 296 14.96 -13.89 9.74
N PHE A 297 13.72 -14.09 10.20
CA PHE A 297 12.66 -14.82 9.51
C PHE A 297 11.61 -13.91 8.84
N GLY A 298 11.84 -12.59 8.76
CA GLY A 298 10.80 -11.67 8.29
C GLY A 298 10.40 -11.87 6.82
N ASN A 299 11.35 -12.24 5.95
CA ASN A 299 11.02 -12.59 4.55
C ASN A 299 10.20 -13.88 4.48
N GLN A 300 10.46 -14.84 5.38
CA GLN A 300 9.71 -16.08 5.50
C GLN A 300 8.30 -15.82 6.03
N LEU A 301 8.12 -14.85 6.93
CA LEU A 301 6.79 -14.39 7.36
C LEU A 301 5.99 -13.80 6.19
N ALA A 302 6.63 -13.00 5.34
CA ALA A 302 5.99 -12.47 4.13
C ALA A 302 5.62 -13.59 3.15
N SER A 303 6.52 -14.55 2.92
CA SER A 303 6.25 -15.73 2.08
C SER A 303 5.12 -16.59 2.64
N LEU A 304 5.07 -16.79 3.96
CA LEU A 304 3.98 -17.50 4.62
C LEU A 304 2.65 -16.76 4.45
N ALA A 305 2.63 -15.43 4.55
CA ALA A 305 1.43 -14.64 4.29
C ALA A 305 0.95 -14.76 2.83
N VAL A 306 1.86 -14.82 1.86
CA VAL A 306 1.53 -15.13 0.46
C VAL A 306 0.93 -16.54 0.33
N LYS A 307 1.46 -17.52 1.06
CA LYS A 307 0.94 -18.90 1.04
C LYS A 307 -0.43 -19.04 1.71
N ILE A 308 -0.68 -18.33 2.81
CA ILE A 308 -1.98 -18.29 3.50
C ILE A 308 -3.03 -17.59 2.64
N LEU A 309 -2.62 -16.53 1.92
CA LEU A 309 -3.49 -15.75 1.06
C LEU A 309 -2.94 -15.68 -0.39
N PRO A 310 -2.99 -16.81 -1.13
CA PRO A 310 -2.38 -16.94 -2.47
C PRO A 310 -3.16 -16.15 -3.51
N GLU A 311 -2.49 -15.53 -4.50
CA GLU A 311 -3.18 -14.81 -5.58
C GLU A 311 -4.23 -15.68 -6.29
N LYS A 312 -5.39 -15.08 -6.59
CA LYS A 312 -6.43 -15.72 -7.42
C LYS A 312 -6.08 -15.49 -8.89
N GLU A 313 -6.45 -16.42 -9.76
CA GLU A 313 -6.25 -16.33 -11.22
C GLU A 313 -6.80 -15.01 -11.80
N GLU A 314 -7.99 -14.60 -11.37
CA GLU A 314 -8.63 -13.32 -11.74
C GLU A 314 -7.82 -12.08 -11.31
N GLU A 315 -6.99 -12.19 -10.27
CA GLU A 315 -6.11 -11.12 -9.80
C GLU A 315 -4.73 -11.15 -10.49
N LYS A 316 -4.27 -12.33 -10.92
CA LYS A 316 -3.06 -12.46 -11.77
C LYS A 316 -3.25 -11.78 -13.12
N GLN A 317 -4.46 -11.84 -13.66
CA GLN A 317 -4.81 -11.11 -14.89
C GLN A 317 -4.80 -9.59 -14.69
N LYS A 318 -5.01 -9.11 -13.45
CA LYS A 318 -4.98 -7.69 -13.08
C LYS A 318 -3.60 -7.17 -12.66
N GLN A 319 -2.65 -8.05 -12.34
CA GLN A 319 -1.27 -7.65 -12.06
C GLN A 319 -0.44 -7.61 -13.35
N LYS A 320 0.24 -6.49 -13.55
CA LYS A 320 1.16 -6.29 -14.68
C LYS A 320 2.34 -7.26 -14.53
N HIS A 321 2.57 -8.13 -15.50
CA HIS A 321 3.66 -9.10 -15.52
C HIS A 321 4.08 -9.40 -16.95
N LEU A 322 5.31 -9.94 -17.13
CA LEU A 322 5.75 -10.51 -18.40
C LEU A 322 5.17 -11.91 -18.54
N LYS A 323 4.51 -12.20 -19.66
CA LYS A 323 3.84 -13.50 -19.86
C LYS A 323 4.80 -14.54 -20.46
N TYR A 324 5.60 -14.12 -21.43
CA TYR A 324 6.49 -15.01 -22.17
C TYR A 324 7.95 -14.91 -21.72
N LEU A 325 8.36 -13.74 -21.23
CA LEU A 325 9.73 -13.49 -20.79
C LEU A 325 9.93 -13.88 -19.32
N ARG A 326 10.94 -14.72 -19.05
CA ARG A 326 11.44 -14.98 -17.68
C ARG A 326 12.48 -13.93 -17.30
N THR A 327 12.60 -13.62 -16.01
CA THR A 327 13.58 -12.65 -15.50
C THR A 327 15.00 -13.02 -15.94
N TRP A 328 15.69 -12.07 -16.59
CA TRP A 328 17.11 -12.20 -16.92
C TRP A 328 17.95 -12.20 -15.65
N ASP A 329 18.23 -13.39 -15.12
CA ASP A 329 19.17 -13.58 -14.01
C ASP A 329 20.60 -13.66 -14.58
N ALA A 330 21.34 -12.56 -14.43
CA ALA A 330 22.73 -12.42 -14.85
C ALA A 330 23.72 -13.41 -14.17
N GLY A 331 23.23 -14.37 -13.38
CA GLY A 331 24.02 -15.35 -12.62
C GLY A 331 24.02 -16.77 -13.18
N LEU A 332 23.26 -17.08 -14.24
CA LEU A 332 23.20 -18.42 -14.83
C LEU A 332 23.78 -18.39 -16.26
N ASP A 333 25.08 -18.70 -16.31
CA ASP A 333 25.83 -19.25 -17.45
C ASP A 333 25.62 -18.56 -18.83
N PRO A 334 26.56 -17.70 -19.29
CA PRO A 334 26.52 -17.07 -20.60
C PRO A 334 26.84 -18.09 -21.70
N ARG A 335 25.93 -19.04 -21.92
CA ARG A 335 26.04 -19.96 -23.05
C ARG A 335 25.58 -19.23 -24.30
N ILE A 336 26.57 -18.95 -25.14
CA ILE A 336 26.45 -18.67 -26.57
C ILE A 336 25.30 -19.53 -27.13
N GLY A 337 24.15 -18.90 -27.42
CA GLY A 337 22.91 -19.58 -27.86
C GLY A 337 21.62 -19.15 -27.12
N GLY A 338 21.71 -18.55 -25.92
CA GLY A 338 20.53 -18.09 -25.17
C GLY A 338 19.78 -16.90 -25.81
N ALA A 339 20.49 -16.05 -26.55
CA ALA A 339 19.92 -14.86 -27.18
C ALA A 339 18.80 -15.19 -28.19
N ALA A 340 18.91 -16.30 -28.94
CA ALA A 340 17.90 -16.71 -29.91
C ALA A 340 16.57 -17.11 -29.26
N ILE A 341 16.62 -17.85 -28.14
CA ILE A 341 15.43 -18.26 -27.38
C ILE A 341 14.74 -17.03 -26.80
N HIS A 342 15.52 -16.09 -26.25
CA HIS A 342 14.97 -14.87 -25.69
C HIS A 342 14.42 -13.90 -26.73
N MET A 343 14.94 -13.88 -27.96
CA MET A 343 14.39 -13.06 -29.05
C MET A 343 12.96 -13.49 -29.44
N GLU A 344 12.67 -14.79 -29.48
CA GLU A 344 11.31 -15.28 -29.74
C GLU A 344 10.35 -14.89 -28.61
N GLU A 345 10.79 -14.99 -27.36
CA GLU A 345 10.02 -14.55 -26.18
C GLU A 345 9.76 -13.03 -26.19
N VAL A 346 10.78 -12.23 -26.55
CA VAL A 346 10.65 -10.77 -26.73
C VAL A 346 9.64 -10.47 -27.82
N GLY A 347 9.73 -11.12 -28.99
CA GLY A 347 8.78 -10.94 -30.08
C GLY A 347 7.33 -11.25 -29.67
N LYS A 348 7.11 -12.33 -28.91
CA LYS A 348 5.78 -12.68 -28.37
C LYS A 348 5.24 -11.63 -27.39
N GLU A 349 6.11 -11.04 -26.56
CA GLU A 349 5.71 -9.99 -25.63
C GLU A 349 5.42 -8.66 -26.34
N ILE A 350 6.20 -8.32 -27.37
CA ILE A 350 5.96 -7.17 -28.25
C ILE A 350 4.62 -7.32 -28.98
N GLN A 351 4.33 -8.50 -29.53
CA GLN A 351 3.03 -8.76 -30.17
C GLN A 351 1.86 -8.61 -29.18
N ARG A 352 2.05 -9.03 -27.92
CA ARG A 352 1.04 -8.85 -26.87
C ARG A 352 0.83 -7.38 -26.54
N MET A 353 1.90 -6.61 -26.44
CA MET A 353 1.86 -5.16 -26.22
C MET A 353 1.13 -4.45 -27.38
N LEU A 354 1.37 -4.88 -28.62
CA LEU A 354 0.68 -4.36 -29.81
C LEU A 354 -0.83 -4.62 -29.79
N GLU A 355 -1.25 -5.83 -29.39
CA GLU A 355 -2.69 -6.14 -29.28
C GLU A 355 -3.37 -5.25 -28.23
N MET A 356 -2.69 -4.97 -27.11
CA MET A 356 -3.20 -4.04 -26.09
C MET A 356 -3.33 -2.62 -26.62
N ALA A 357 -2.32 -2.13 -27.35
CA ALA A 357 -2.35 -0.78 -27.95
C ALA A 357 -3.47 -0.64 -28.98
N LYS A 358 -3.67 -1.65 -29.83
CA LYS A 358 -4.79 -1.73 -30.76
C LYS A 358 -6.15 -1.69 -30.05
N GLU A 359 -6.31 -2.46 -28.97
CA GLU A 359 -7.54 -2.46 -28.18
C GLU A 359 -7.81 -1.08 -27.57
N ASN A 360 -6.77 -0.41 -27.05
CA ASN A 360 -6.86 0.99 -26.59
C ASN A 360 -7.32 1.92 -27.71
N VAL A 361 -6.72 1.88 -28.91
CA VAL A 361 -7.15 2.72 -30.04
C VAL A 361 -8.62 2.48 -30.39
N ASP A 362 -9.04 1.22 -30.52
CA ASP A 362 -10.42 0.86 -30.88
C ASP A 362 -11.46 1.33 -29.84
N GLU A 363 -11.14 1.17 -28.55
CA GLU A 363 -11.98 1.59 -27.43
C GLU A 363 -12.00 3.11 -27.24
N SER A 364 -10.89 3.80 -27.46
CA SER A 364 -10.82 5.26 -27.37
C SER A 364 -11.66 5.93 -28.45
N PHE A 365 -11.55 5.51 -29.71
CA PHE A 365 -12.44 6.00 -30.77
C PHE A 365 -13.91 5.66 -30.49
N GLN A 366 -14.20 4.47 -29.94
CA GLN A 366 -15.56 4.09 -29.59
C GLN A 366 -16.15 4.97 -28.50
N SER A 367 -15.39 5.21 -27.43
CA SER A 367 -15.79 6.03 -26.28
C SER A 367 -16.05 7.46 -26.72
N PHE A 368 -15.16 8.01 -27.55
CA PHE A 368 -15.32 9.33 -28.16
C PHE A 368 -16.60 9.43 -29.00
N LEU A 369 -16.85 8.44 -29.87
CA LEU A 369 -18.02 8.43 -30.75
C LEU A 369 -19.35 8.27 -30.00
N ILE A 370 -19.34 7.58 -28.85
CA ILE A 370 -20.51 7.43 -27.97
C ILE A 370 -20.69 8.69 -27.11
N GLY A 371 -19.59 9.36 -26.74
CA GLY A 371 -19.57 10.50 -25.82
C GLY A 371 -19.72 10.07 -24.37
N ASN A 372 -19.09 8.94 -23.99
CA ASN A 372 -19.20 8.37 -22.64
C ASN A 372 -17.84 7.87 -22.15
N SER A 373 -17.37 8.40 -21.02
CA SER A 373 -16.08 8.08 -20.40
C SER A 373 -16.05 6.78 -19.59
N HIS A 374 -17.11 5.95 -19.57
CA HIS A 374 -17.17 4.74 -18.75
C HIS A 374 -16.00 3.76 -19.00
N LYS A 375 -15.51 3.67 -20.23
CA LYS A 375 -14.36 2.82 -20.60
C LYS A 375 -12.99 3.46 -20.41
N LEU A 376 -12.94 4.76 -20.08
CA LEU A 376 -11.69 5.47 -19.88
C LEU A 376 -10.79 4.76 -18.87
N LYS A 377 -11.35 4.32 -17.75
CA LYS A 377 -10.58 3.63 -16.72
C LYS A 377 -9.94 2.34 -17.24
N GLU A 378 -10.63 1.61 -18.12
CA GLU A 378 -10.11 0.39 -18.74
C GLU A 378 -8.96 0.73 -19.71
N VAL A 379 -9.09 1.79 -20.50
CA VAL A 379 -8.04 2.30 -21.39
C VAL A 379 -6.81 2.77 -20.60
N GLU A 380 -6.99 3.58 -19.55
CA GLU A 380 -5.92 4.06 -18.68
C GLU A 380 -5.21 2.90 -17.94
N GLU A 381 -5.95 1.90 -17.46
CA GLU A 381 -5.38 0.71 -16.82
C GLU A 381 -4.57 -0.14 -17.81
N ARG A 382 -5.07 -0.30 -19.05
CA ARG A 382 -4.37 -1.01 -20.12
C ARG A 382 -3.14 -0.24 -20.59
N GLU A 383 -3.20 1.09 -20.69
CA GLU A 383 -2.05 1.93 -21.03
C GLU A 383 -0.93 1.79 -20.00
N ALA A 384 -1.29 1.87 -18.72
CA ALA A 384 -0.31 1.70 -17.67
C ALA A 384 0.33 0.29 -17.71
N TYR A 385 -0.33 -0.71 -18.31
CA TYR A 385 0.26 -2.03 -18.59
C TYR A 385 1.19 -1.98 -19.81
N ILE A 386 0.82 -1.31 -20.89
CA ILE A 386 1.69 -1.04 -22.04
C ILE A 386 3.00 -0.38 -21.58
N ASP A 387 2.94 0.65 -20.74
CA ASP A 387 4.10 1.30 -20.10
C ASP A 387 5.00 0.32 -19.34
N TYR A 388 4.37 -0.55 -18.54
CA TYR A 388 5.10 -1.56 -17.78
C TYR A 388 5.82 -2.54 -18.73
N LEU A 389 5.15 -2.99 -19.79
CA LEU A 389 5.75 -3.89 -20.77
C LEU A 389 6.89 -3.21 -21.53
N ASN A 390 6.71 -1.97 -21.97
CA ASN A 390 7.77 -1.19 -22.59
C ASN A 390 9.01 -1.16 -21.69
N LYS A 391 8.85 -0.76 -20.43
CA LYS A 391 9.94 -0.66 -19.46
C LYS A 391 10.67 -2.00 -19.24
N GLU A 392 9.92 -3.07 -19.00
CA GLU A 392 10.51 -4.37 -18.67
C GLU A 392 11.17 -5.01 -19.91
N ILE A 393 10.54 -4.94 -21.09
CA ILE A 393 11.11 -5.42 -22.35
C ILE A 393 12.37 -4.62 -22.70
N SER A 394 12.32 -3.28 -22.65
CA SER A 394 13.49 -2.42 -22.86
C SER A 394 14.63 -2.71 -21.88
N GLY A 395 14.31 -3.00 -20.62
CA GLY A 395 15.29 -3.38 -19.60
C GLY A 395 15.98 -4.72 -19.90
N ILE A 396 15.23 -5.69 -20.44
CA ILE A 396 15.80 -6.98 -20.90
C ILE A 396 16.65 -6.78 -22.15
N ILE A 397 16.14 -6.06 -23.15
CA ILE A 397 16.87 -5.74 -24.39
C ILE A 397 18.20 -5.04 -24.05
N SER A 398 18.20 -4.05 -23.15
CA SER A 398 19.43 -3.37 -22.73
C SER A 398 20.46 -4.33 -22.13
N LYS A 399 20.04 -5.32 -21.35
CA LYS A 399 20.95 -6.33 -20.79
C LYS A 399 21.47 -7.27 -21.88
N MET A 400 20.61 -7.67 -22.82
CA MET A 400 20.98 -8.51 -23.95
C MET A 400 22.05 -7.83 -24.82
N MET A 401 21.89 -6.54 -25.13
CA MET A 401 22.85 -5.76 -25.92
C MET A 401 24.24 -5.69 -25.29
N VAL A 402 24.35 -5.74 -23.95
CA VAL A 402 25.66 -5.70 -23.27
C VAL A 402 26.41 -7.03 -23.41
N THR A 403 25.69 -8.14 -23.50
CA THR A 403 26.28 -9.49 -23.51
C THR A 403 26.39 -10.11 -24.90
N GLU A 404 25.66 -9.59 -25.87
CA GLU A 404 25.66 -10.09 -27.24
C GLU A 404 26.90 -9.60 -27.99
N THR A 405 27.61 -10.52 -28.64
CA THR A 405 28.84 -10.23 -29.39
C THR A 405 28.63 -10.30 -30.90
N ASN A 406 27.50 -10.83 -31.37
CA ASN A 406 27.16 -10.89 -32.79
C ASN A 406 26.53 -9.56 -33.24
N GLU A 407 27.11 -8.93 -34.27
CA GLU A 407 26.62 -7.67 -34.84
C GLU A 407 25.20 -7.79 -35.40
N LYS A 408 24.89 -8.87 -36.14
CA LYS A 408 23.56 -9.11 -36.71
C LYS A 408 22.49 -9.26 -35.63
N THR A 409 22.80 -10.02 -34.58
CA THR A 409 21.88 -10.19 -33.45
C THR A 409 21.67 -8.88 -32.70
N SER A 410 22.73 -8.06 -32.55
CA SER A 410 22.64 -6.75 -31.92
C SER A 410 21.76 -5.78 -32.71
N GLU A 411 21.82 -5.84 -34.04
CA GLU A 411 20.94 -5.08 -34.92
C GLU A 411 19.46 -5.49 -34.74
N ILE A 412 19.15 -6.79 -34.76
CA ILE A 412 17.80 -7.30 -34.49
C ILE A 412 17.29 -6.86 -33.10
N ILE A 413 18.13 -6.93 -32.07
CA ILE A 413 17.77 -6.47 -30.72
C ILE A 413 17.44 -4.97 -30.71
N SER A 414 18.18 -4.16 -31.45
CA SER A 414 17.91 -2.72 -31.59
C SER A 414 16.57 -2.44 -32.29
N LEU A 415 16.18 -3.28 -33.25
CA LEU A 415 14.90 -3.18 -33.95
C LEU A 415 13.72 -3.53 -33.03
N TYR A 416 13.86 -4.55 -32.18
CA TYR A 416 12.87 -4.84 -31.13
C TYR A 416 12.70 -3.67 -30.16
N PHE A 417 13.80 -3.00 -29.77
CA PHE A 417 13.73 -1.81 -28.91
C PHE A 417 13.00 -0.66 -29.60
N LYS A 418 13.23 -0.46 -30.90
CA LYS A 418 12.51 0.52 -31.69
C LYS A 418 11.01 0.20 -31.79
N MET A 419 10.65 -1.08 -31.94
CA MET A 419 9.26 -1.51 -31.97
C MET A 419 8.54 -1.24 -30.65
N THR A 420 9.12 -1.58 -29.49
CA THR A 420 8.49 -1.32 -28.19
C THR A 420 8.17 0.15 -27.99
N GLY A 421 9.12 1.04 -28.36
CA GLY A 421 8.90 2.48 -28.29
C GLY A 421 7.77 2.98 -29.21
N ASN A 422 7.62 2.43 -30.42
CA ASN A 422 6.51 2.82 -31.30
C ASN A 422 5.15 2.33 -30.76
N ILE A 423 5.09 1.16 -30.12
CA ILE A 423 3.84 0.64 -29.53
C ILE A 423 3.41 1.50 -28.33
N GLU A 424 4.35 1.91 -27.48
CA GLU A 424 4.06 2.82 -26.37
C GLU A 424 3.48 4.15 -26.87
N ARG A 425 4.05 4.73 -27.93
CA ARG A 425 3.48 5.95 -28.54
C ARG A 425 2.08 5.76 -29.10
N ILE A 426 1.78 4.61 -29.69
CA ILE A 426 0.40 4.30 -30.11
C ILE A 426 -0.55 4.29 -28.90
N GLY A 427 -0.10 3.73 -27.77
CA GLY A 427 -0.80 3.76 -26.50
C GLY A 427 -1.09 5.18 -26.00
N ASP A 428 -0.06 6.04 -25.97
CA ASP A 428 -0.18 7.45 -25.63
C ASP A 428 -1.24 8.17 -26.49
N HIS A 429 -1.18 8.00 -27.82
CA HIS A 429 -2.16 8.58 -28.74
C HIS A 429 -3.58 8.05 -28.49
N ALA A 430 -3.72 6.77 -28.13
CA ALA A 430 -5.02 6.23 -27.75
C ALA A 430 -5.56 6.86 -26.45
N VAL A 431 -4.71 7.16 -25.48
CA VAL A 431 -5.12 7.87 -24.25
C VAL A 431 -5.54 9.30 -24.57
N ASN A 432 -4.80 10.04 -25.41
CA ASN A 432 -5.18 11.38 -25.85
C ASN A 432 -6.61 11.39 -26.44
N ILE A 433 -6.88 10.46 -27.38
CA ILE A 433 -8.20 10.28 -28.00
C ILE A 433 -9.29 10.03 -26.93
N CYS A 434 -8.98 9.22 -25.91
CA CYS A 434 -9.90 8.92 -24.83
C CYS A 434 -10.14 10.14 -23.93
N ASP A 435 -9.10 10.89 -23.59
CA ASP A 435 -9.17 12.09 -22.75
C ASP A 435 -10.00 13.20 -23.38
N TYR A 436 -10.00 13.32 -24.71
CA TYR A 436 -10.94 14.21 -25.40
C TYR A 436 -12.40 13.87 -25.11
N THR A 437 -12.72 12.60 -24.83
CA THR A 437 -14.08 12.17 -24.45
C THR A 437 -14.53 12.80 -23.14
N LYS A 438 -13.62 12.95 -22.14
CA LYS A 438 -13.92 13.64 -20.88
C LYS A 438 -14.36 15.08 -21.13
N ILE A 439 -13.60 15.79 -21.98
CA ILE A 439 -13.86 17.18 -22.31
C ILE A 439 -15.22 17.32 -23.01
N ILE A 440 -15.53 16.38 -23.91
CA ILE A 440 -16.81 16.37 -24.64
C ILE A 440 -17.99 16.08 -23.71
N GLU A 441 -17.83 15.15 -22.77
CA GLU A 441 -18.87 14.80 -21.79
C GLU A 441 -19.11 15.94 -20.80
N GLU A 442 -18.06 16.50 -20.21
CA GLU A 442 -18.14 17.60 -19.22
C GLU A 442 -18.75 18.88 -19.80
N LYS A 443 -18.41 19.19 -21.06
CA LYS A 443 -18.84 20.44 -21.72
C LYS A 443 -20.00 20.24 -22.69
N GLU A 444 -20.56 19.02 -22.76
CA GLU A 444 -21.65 18.64 -23.68
C GLU A 444 -21.39 19.04 -25.15
N ILE A 445 -20.15 18.90 -25.61
CA ILE A 445 -19.72 19.33 -26.95
C ILE A 445 -20.38 18.47 -28.02
N LYS A 446 -20.94 19.10 -29.06
CA LYS A 446 -21.58 18.40 -30.18
C LYS A 446 -20.81 18.60 -31.48
N PHE A 447 -20.48 17.49 -32.12
CA PHE A 447 -19.90 17.48 -33.47
C PHE A 447 -20.98 17.48 -34.54
N SER A 448 -20.68 18.09 -35.69
CA SER A 448 -21.55 18.03 -36.86
C SER A 448 -21.68 16.60 -37.37
N ARG A 449 -22.77 16.30 -38.10
CA ARG A 449 -22.97 14.97 -38.70
C ARG A 449 -21.81 14.56 -39.61
N GLN A 450 -21.22 15.52 -40.31
CA GLN A 450 -20.08 15.30 -41.18
C GLN A 450 -18.82 14.96 -40.38
N ALA A 451 -18.48 15.74 -39.35
CA ALA A 451 -17.33 15.45 -38.48
C ALA A 451 -17.46 14.06 -37.82
N ARG A 452 -18.67 13.69 -37.37
CA ARG A 452 -18.92 12.35 -36.79
C ARG A 452 -18.80 11.21 -37.81
N ALA A 453 -19.04 11.48 -39.09
CA ALA A 453 -18.80 10.50 -40.16
C ALA A 453 -17.30 10.34 -40.44
N GLU A 454 -16.57 11.45 -40.53
CA GLU A 454 -15.11 11.48 -40.71
C GLU A 454 -14.40 10.73 -39.55
N LEU A 455 -14.81 10.96 -38.30
CA LEU A 455 -14.28 10.23 -37.12
C LEU A 455 -14.54 8.72 -37.16
N LYS A 456 -15.68 8.28 -37.69
CA LYS A 456 -15.97 6.85 -37.89
C LYS A 456 -15.07 6.26 -38.97
N GLU A 457 -14.79 7.02 -40.02
CA GLU A 457 -13.87 6.63 -41.07
C GLU A 457 -12.44 6.51 -40.54
N MET A 458 -11.96 7.47 -39.74
CA MET A 458 -10.66 7.38 -39.05
C MET A 458 -10.54 6.08 -38.25
N LYS A 459 -11.52 5.78 -37.39
CA LYS A 459 -11.56 4.52 -36.62
C LYS A 459 -11.44 3.31 -37.53
N GLN A 460 -12.21 3.27 -38.62
CA GLN A 460 -12.21 2.14 -39.54
C GLN A 460 -10.87 1.97 -40.26
N ILE A 461 -10.20 3.07 -40.62
CA ILE A 461 -8.88 3.07 -41.23
C ILE A 461 -7.84 2.50 -40.27
N CYS A 462 -7.78 3.00 -39.02
CA CYS A 462 -6.88 2.45 -37.99
C CYS A 462 -7.11 0.96 -37.78
N HIS A 463 -8.38 0.55 -37.60
CA HIS A 463 -8.74 -0.85 -37.39
C HIS A 463 -8.30 -1.75 -38.56
N ASN A 464 -8.49 -1.29 -39.81
CA ASN A 464 -8.05 -2.01 -40.99
C ASN A 464 -6.51 -2.11 -41.06
N MET A 465 -5.80 -1.03 -40.72
CA MET A 465 -4.34 -0.99 -40.71
C MET A 465 -3.76 -1.96 -39.67
N PHE A 466 -4.29 -1.97 -38.43
CA PHE A 466 -3.90 -2.97 -37.41
C PHE A 466 -4.19 -4.40 -37.86
N ARG A 467 -5.38 -4.66 -38.42
CA ARG A 467 -5.74 -5.99 -38.92
C ARG A 467 -4.78 -6.45 -40.03
N TYR A 468 -4.38 -5.54 -40.90
CA TYR A 468 -3.44 -5.82 -41.97
C TYR A 468 -2.03 -6.07 -41.46
N PHE A 469 -1.59 -5.27 -40.50
CA PHE A 469 -0.29 -5.39 -39.84
C PHE A 469 -0.13 -6.76 -39.16
N GLN A 470 -1.18 -7.24 -38.47
CA GLN A 470 -1.15 -8.47 -37.68
C GLN A 470 -1.42 -9.76 -38.48
N ARG A 471 -1.60 -9.68 -39.80
CA ARG A 471 -1.87 -10.86 -40.63
C ARG A 471 -0.59 -11.71 -40.78
N GLU A 472 -0.77 -12.98 -41.13
CA GLU A 472 0.35 -13.85 -41.50
C GLU A 472 1.03 -13.34 -42.79
N ILE A 473 2.35 -13.18 -42.74
CA ILE A 473 3.15 -12.61 -43.84
C ILE A 473 3.56 -13.73 -44.79
N GLN A 474 3.00 -13.74 -46.00
CA GLN A 474 3.41 -14.65 -47.08
C GLN A 474 4.48 -14.04 -48.00
N ASP A 475 4.35 -12.75 -48.29
CA ASP A 475 5.29 -11.95 -49.09
C ASP A 475 5.58 -10.65 -48.35
N THR A 476 6.77 -10.57 -47.75
CA THR A 476 7.22 -9.45 -46.92
C THR A 476 7.28 -8.15 -47.73
N LYS A 477 7.71 -8.22 -49.01
CA LYS A 477 7.84 -7.04 -49.85
C LYS A 477 6.47 -6.45 -50.16
N LYS A 478 5.54 -7.29 -50.61
CA LYS A 478 4.17 -6.87 -50.88
C LYS A 478 3.48 -6.36 -49.61
N TRP A 479 3.64 -7.05 -48.49
CA TRP A 479 3.07 -6.61 -47.21
C TRP A 479 3.54 -5.21 -46.80
N LEU A 480 4.83 -4.92 -46.97
CA LEU A 480 5.39 -3.60 -46.67
C LEU A 480 4.89 -2.53 -47.65
N GLU A 481 4.85 -2.83 -48.95
CA GLU A 481 4.31 -1.92 -49.98
C GLU A 481 2.85 -1.54 -49.68
N ASP A 482 2.02 -2.53 -49.36
CA ASP A 482 0.61 -2.32 -49.02
C ASP A 482 0.46 -1.50 -47.72
N LEU A 483 1.29 -1.73 -46.69
CA LEU A 483 1.27 -0.91 -45.47
C LEU A 483 1.71 0.54 -45.72
N HIS A 484 2.68 0.76 -46.60
CA HIS A 484 3.08 2.11 -46.99
C HIS A 484 1.98 2.81 -47.79
N GLU A 485 1.24 2.08 -48.63
CA GLU A 485 0.05 2.62 -49.29
C GLU A 485 -1.06 2.99 -48.29
N MET A 486 -1.26 2.17 -47.25
CA MET A 486 -2.20 2.49 -46.18
C MET A 486 -1.79 3.72 -45.37
N GLU A 487 -0.50 3.89 -45.06
CA GLU A 487 0.00 5.09 -44.37
C GLU A 487 -0.15 6.35 -45.25
N ARG A 488 0.24 6.30 -46.53
CA ARG A 488 -0.03 7.42 -47.46
C ARG A 488 -1.52 7.73 -47.60
N PHE A 489 -2.38 6.73 -47.49
CA PHE A 489 -3.83 6.91 -47.46
C PHE A 489 -4.30 7.61 -46.18
N VAL A 490 -3.70 7.29 -45.03
CA VAL A 490 -3.92 8.01 -43.76
C VAL A 490 -3.56 9.49 -43.93
N ASP A 491 -2.37 9.82 -44.43
CA ASP A 491 -1.92 11.21 -44.64
C ASP A 491 -2.87 11.98 -45.56
N ALA A 492 -3.24 11.38 -46.69
CA ALA A 492 -4.17 11.97 -47.64
C ALA A 492 -5.54 12.22 -47.00
N LYS A 493 -6.02 11.29 -46.17
CA LYS A 493 -7.29 11.42 -45.44
C LYS A 493 -7.23 12.47 -44.34
N THR A 494 -6.12 12.56 -43.61
CA THR A 494 -5.88 13.62 -42.61
C THR A 494 -5.99 14.99 -43.27
N GLN A 495 -5.34 15.20 -44.42
CA GLN A 495 -5.42 16.45 -45.16
C GLN A 495 -6.84 16.72 -45.70
N GLU A 496 -7.51 15.71 -46.26
CA GLU A 496 -8.90 15.81 -46.73
C GLU A 496 -9.85 16.26 -45.61
N PHE A 497 -9.74 15.63 -44.44
CA PHE A 497 -10.55 15.93 -43.27
C PHE A 497 -10.23 17.28 -42.66
N TYR A 498 -8.96 17.70 -42.68
CA TYR A 498 -8.55 19.03 -42.26
C TYR A 498 -9.16 20.12 -43.17
N ASP A 499 -9.07 19.97 -44.49
CA ASP A 499 -9.68 20.90 -45.44
C ASP A 499 -11.20 20.95 -45.30
N SER A 500 -11.81 19.79 -45.06
CA SER A 500 -13.24 19.65 -44.75
C SER A 500 -13.61 20.40 -43.47
N HIS A 501 -12.79 20.28 -42.42
CA HIS A 501 -12.95 20.99 -41.16
C HIS A 501 -12.85 22.50 -41.33
N LEU A 502 -11.84 22.99 -42.06
CA LEU A 502 -11.68 24.42 -42.37
C LEU A 502 -12.88 25.00 -43.12
N ARG A 503 -13.48 24.25 -44.05
CA ARG A 503 -14.71 24.69 -44.74
C ARG A 503 -15.88 24.84 -43.76
N ARG A 504 -16.04 23.93 -42.79
CA ARG A 504 -17.09 24.02 -41.76
C ARG A 504 -16.85 25.19 -40.80
N MET A 505 -15.60 25.43 -40.40
CA MET A 505 -15.23 26.60 -39.59
C MET A 505 -15.58 27.91 -40.31
N LYS A 506 -15.23 28.04 -41.60
CA LYS A 506 -15.55 29.24 -42.41
C LYS A 506 -17.06 29.50 -42.54
N ARG A 507 -17.90 28.47 -42.42
CA ARG A 507 -19.36 28.58 -42.48
C ARG A 507 -20.01 28.84 -41.12
N GLY A 508 -19.23 28.84 -40.02
CA GLY A 508 -19.76 28.96 -38.66
C GLY A 508 -20.55 27.73 -38.20
N GLU A 509 -20.30 26.56 -38.81
CA GLU A 509 -21.00 25.30 -38.48
C GLU A 509 -20.33 24.52 -37.32
N CYS A 510 -19.20 25.02 -36.79
CA CYS A 510 -18.44 24.40 -35.72
C CYS A 510 -18.45 25.23 -34.43
N ASN A 511 -18.50 24.54 -33.29
CA ASN A 511 -18.20 25.13 -31.98
C ASN A 511 -16.68 25.27 -31.80
N ASP A 512 -16.21 26.37 -31.20
CA ASP A 512 -14.78 26.68 -31.02
C ASP A 512 -14.00 25.56 -30.31
N GLU A 513 -14.56 24.98 -29.24
CA GLU A 513 -13.94 23.89 -28.49
C GLU A 513 -13.96 22.57 -29.28
N ALA A 514 -15.03 22.33 -30.06
CA ALA A 514 -15.10 21.19 -30.98
C ALA A 514 -14.04 21.28 -32.08
N CYS A 515 -13.67 22.49 -32.52
CA CYS A 515 -12.62 22.69 -33.52
C CYS A 515 -11.26 22.24 -33.02
N ILE A 516 -10.90 22.64 -31.80
CA ILE A 516 -9.62 22.30 -31.18
C ILE A 516 -9.52 20.77 -31.05
N ILE A 517 -10.53 20.15 -30.44
CA ILE A 517 -10.55 18.69 -30.23
C ILE A 517 -10.48 17.92 -31.55
N TYR A 518 -11.18 18.39 -32.59
CA TYR A 518 -11.14 17.74 -33.91
C TYR A 518 -9.74 17.82 -34.54
N SER A 519 -9.06 18.95 -34.38
CA SER A 519 -7.71 19.14 -34.91
C SER A 519 -6.70 18.23 -34.19
N GLU A 520 -6.76 18.16 -32.87
CA GLU A 520 -5.89 17.27 -32.09
C GLU A 520 -6.14 15.79 -32.44
N MET A 521 -7.41 15.40 -32.59
CA MET A 521 -7.79 14.04 -33.05
C MET A 521 -7.18 13.67 -34.40
N LEU A 522 -7.10 14.61 -35.34
CA LEU A 522 -6.45 14.36 -36.64
C LEU A 522 -4.96 14.07 -36.50
N VAL A 523 -4.28 14.79 -35.59
CA VAL A 523 -2.86 14.58 -35.30
C VAL A 523 -2.64 13.20 -34.67
N ASP A 524 -3.43 12.82 -33.66
CA ASP A 524 -3.31 11.49 -33.04
C ASP A 524 -3.62 10.38 -34.06
N PHE A 525 -4.60 10.57 -34.94
CA PHE A 525 -4.94 9.65 -36.03
C PHE A 525 -3.77 9.43 -37.01
N GLU A 526 -3.16 10.51 -37.49
CA GLU A 526 -1.98 10.47 -38.37
C GLU A 526 -0.81 9.75 -37.68
N ARG A 527 -0.52 10.12 -36.43
CA ARG A 527 0.60 9.55 -35.66
C ARG A 527 0.46 8.05 -35.40
N ILE A 528 -0.76 7.54 -35.18
CA ILE A 528 -0.98 6.09 -35.08
C ILE A 528 -0.56 5.38 -36.38
N GLY A 529 -0.88 5.97 -37.54
CA GLY A 529 -0.44 5.49 -38.85
C GLY A 529 1.09 5.49 -39.01
N ASP A 530 1.73 6.61 -38.67
CA ASP A 530 3.20 6.77 -38.70
C ASP A 530 3.92 5.67 -37.88
N HIS A 531 3.44 5.44 -36.65
CA HIS A 531 4.04 4.46 -35.75
C HIS A 531 3.87 3.02 -36.24
N LEU A 532 2.71 2.68 -36.82
CA LEU A 532 2.49 1.39 -37.48
C LEU A 532 3.44 1.19 -38.68
N TRP A 533 3.63 2.21 -39.50
CA TRP A 533 4.59 2.18 -40.60
C TRP A 533 6.04 2.01 -40.13
N ASN A 534 6.43 2.72 -39.07
CA ASN A 534 7.76 2.59 -38.48
C ASN A 534 8.04 1.19 -37.93
N MET A 535 7.05 0.53 -37.33
CA MET A 535 7.15 -0.87 -36.93
C MET A 535 7.24 -1.81 -38.12
N ALA A 536 6.51 -1.55 -39.21
CA ALA A 536 6.52 -2.39 -40.40
C ALA A 536 7.91 -2.45 -41.05
N LYS A 537 8.59 -1.29 -41.12
CA LYS A 537 9.99 -1.20 -41.56
C LYS A 537 10.92 -2.04 -40.67
N ALA A 538 10.80 -1.90 -39.35
CA ALA A 538 11.60 -2.67 -38.40
C ALA A 538 11.37 -4.19 -38.53
N MET A 539 10.13 -4.64 -38.69
CA MET A 539 9.82 -6.06 -38.91
C MET A 539 10.40 -6.60 -40.21
N ARG A 540 10.41 -5.79 -41.27
CA ARG A 540 10.99 -6.17 -42.56
C ARG A 540 12.51 -6.31 -42.46
N GLU A 541 13.18 -5.40 -41.77
CA GLU A 541 14.62 -5.49 -41.49
C GLU A 541 14.96 -6.75 -40.67
N ILE A 542 14.14 -7.08 -39.65
CA ILE A 542 14.30 -8.34 -38.90
C ILE A 542 14.15 -9.57 -39.81
N ALA A 543 13.18 -9.57 -40.74
CA ALA A 543 12.94 -10.69 -41.65
C ALA A 543 14.01 -10.86 -42.74
N GLU A 544 14.80 -9.83 -43.05
CA GLU A 544 15.93 -9.91 -43.99
C GLU A 544 17.23 -10.40 -43.31
N GLU A 545 17.33 -10.26 -41.98
CA GLU A 545 18.51 -10.63 -41.18
C GLU A 545 18.45 -12.04 -40.56
N VAL A 546 17.24 -12.63 -40.47
CA VAL A 546 16.99 -14.03 -40.03
C VAL A 546 17.03 -14.97 -41.23
#